data_AF-A0ABD6BDN3-F1
#
_entry.id   AF-A0ABD6BDN3-F1
#
_cell.length_a   1.000
_cell.length_b   1.000
_cell.length_c   1.000
_cell.angle_alpha   90.00
_cell.angle_beta   90.00
_cell.angle_gamma   90.00
#
_symmetry.space_group_name_H-M   'P 1'
#
loop_
_entity.id
_entity.type
_entity.pdbx_description
1 polymer ?
#
loop_
_entity_poly.entity_id
_entity_poly.type
_entity_poly.pdbx_seq_one_letter_code
_entity_poly.pdbx_strand_id
1 'polypeptide(L)'
;MRSLGRHGVRTIVASEHRSVPAGTSRFCDERVRIPAPSDDLFAYKDSLKGIAARPNVRTIIPTRPEDPYVFAKYRDEFEQYVSLVVPPLDVLKTVHDRMRL
;
A
#
# COMPACT_ATOMS: atom_id res chain seq x y z
N MET A 1 -1.29 1.83 12.52
CA MET A 1 -2.67 1.36 12.80
C MET A 1 -3.25 1.85 14.12
N ARG A 2 -2.58 1.70 15.27
CA ARG A 2 -3.10 2.21 16.56
C ARG A 2 -3.56 3.67 16.54
N SER A 3 -2.79 4.56 15.89
CA SER A 3 -3.19 5.96 15.73
C SER A 3 -4.51 6.10 14.94
N LEU A 4 -4.60 5.44 13.79
CA LEU A 4 -5.80 5.45 12.93
C LEU A 4 -7.04 4.92 13.66
N GLY A 5 -6.92 3.75 14.30
CA GLY A 5 -8.03 3.17 15.06
C GLY A 5 -8.48 4.04 16.24
N ARG A 6 -7.57 4.78 16.89
CA ARG A 6 -7.95 5.78 17.92
C ARG A 6 -8.73 6.96 17.36
N HIS A 7 -8.61 7.25 16.07
CA HIS A 7 -9.37 8.28 15.37
C HIS A 7 -10.60 7.71 14.64
N GLY A 8 -11.00 6.46 14.93
CA GLY A 8 -12.18 5.84 14.34
C GLY A 8 -12.02 5.45 12.86
N VAL A 9 -10.79 5.47 12.33
CA VAL A 9 -10.53 5.07 10.95
C VAL A 9 -10.45 3.56 10.87
N ARG A 10 -11.35 2.95 10.09
CA ARG A 10 -11.32 1.52 9.79
C ARG A 10 -10.09 1.18 8.96
N THR A 11 -9.44 0.06 9.29
CA THR A 11 -8.20 -0.35 8.61
C THR A 11 -8.28 -1.76 8.04
N ILE A 12 -7.64 -1.91 6.88
CA ILE A 12 -7.45 -3.20 6.21
C ILE A 12 -5.96 -3.49 6.23
N VAL A 13 -5.58 -4.68 6.72
CA VAL A 13 -4.20 -5.18 6.65
C VAL A 13 -4.07 -6.09 5.45
N ALA A 14 -3.29 -5.66 4.47
CA ALA A 14 -2.96 -6.46 3.29
C ALA A 14 -1.59 -7.12 3.48
N SER A 15 -1.53 -8.45 3.39
CA SER A 15 -0.30 -9.21 3.64
C SER A 15 -0.24 -10.52 2.85
N GLU A 16 0.94 -10.90 2.37
CA GLU A 16 1.25 -12.23 1.86
C GLU A 16 1.27 -13.28 2.96
N HIS A 17 1.73 -12.90 4.15
CA HIS A 17 1.78 -13.79 5.29
C HIS A 17 0.41 -13.95 5.93
N ARG A 18 0.05 -15.20 6.26
CA ARG A 18 -1.21 -15.54 6.95
C ARG A 18 -1.29 -14.94 8.36
N SER A 19 -0.16 -14.79 9.03
CA SER A 19 -0.06 -14.22 10.37
C SER A 19 0.95 -13.10 10.36
N VAL A 20 0.50 -11.89 10.67
CA VAL A 20 1.34 -10.72 10.92
C VAL A 20 0.85 -10.05 12.20
N PRO A 21 1.75 -9.53 13.06
CA PRO A 21 1.35 -8.86 14.31
C PRO A 21 0.37 -7.71 14.09
N ALA A 22 0.49 -7.02 12.95
CA ALA A 22 -0.44 -6.02 12.48
C ALA A 22 -1.89 -6.54 12.39
N GLY A 23 -2.07 -7.75 11.88
CA GLY A 23 -3.37 -8.38 11.65
C GLY A 23 -4.02 -8.99 12.89
N THR A 24 -3.28 -9.15 13.99
CA THR A 24 -3.84 -9.57 15.29
C THR A 24 -4.15 -8.37 16.20
N SER A 25 -3.85 -7.15 15.74
CA SER A 25 -4.15 -5.94 16.48
C SER A 25 -5.65 -5.72 16.58
N ARG A 26 -6.14 -5.28 17.76
CA ARG A 26 -7.53 -4.81 17.94
C ARG A 26 -7.93 -3.64 17.04
N PHE A 27 -6.95 -3.00 16.40
CA PHE A 27 -7.15 -1.87 15.49
C PHE A 27 -7.18 -2.29 14.01
N CYS A 28 -7.10 -3.60 13.72
CA CYS A 28 -7.26 -4.17 12.38
C CYS A 28 -8.69 -4.68 12.23
N ASP A 29 -9.47 -4.06 11.35
CA ASP A 29 -10.87 -4.44 11.12
C ASP A 29 -10.99 -5.58 10.11
N GLU A 30 -10.13 -5.58 9.08
CA GLU A 30 -10.13 -6.59 8.02
C GLU A 30 -8.70 -7.01 7.67
N ARG A 31 -8.54 -8.29 7.28
CA ARG A 31 -7.29 -8.84 6.74
C ARG A 31 -7.52 -9.37 5.34
N VAL A 32 -6.64 -8.98 4.42
CA VAL A 32 -6.68 -9.45 3.03
C VAL A 32 -5.35 -10.11 2.69
N ARG A 33 -5.40 -11.33 2.14
CA ARG A 33 -4.20 -11.97 1.61
C ARG A 33 -3.90 -11.44 0.22
N ILE A 34 -2.68 -10.98 0.00
CA ILE A 34 -2.19 -10.52 -1.31
C ILE A 34 -0.92 -11.31 -1.68
N PRO A 35 -0.49 -11.35 -2.96
CA PRO A 35 0.79 -11.95 -3.35
C PRO A 35 1.97 -11.25 -2.66
N ALA A 36 3.15 -11.88 -2.67
CA ALA A 36 4.38 -11.17 -2.29
C ALA A 36 4.91 -10.39 -3.51
N PRO A 37 5.42 -9.15 -3.33
CA PRO A 37 5.97 -8.38 -4.44
C PRO A 37 7.23 -9.02 -5.05
N SER A 38 7.95 -9.85 -4.29
CA SER A 38 9.12 -10.62 -4.74
C SER A 38 8.77 -11.78 -5.66
N ASP A 39 7.56 -12.33 -5.51
CA ASP A 39 7.13 -13.51 -6.27
C ASP A 39 6.48 -13.07 -7.59
N ASP A 40 5.59 -12.08 -7.52
CA ASP A 40 4.93 -11.47 -8.68
C ASP A 40 4.49 -10.04 -8.37
N LEU A 41 5.28 -9.08 -8.88
CA LEU A 41 5.01 -7.65 -8.68
C LEU A 41 3.72 -7.18 -9.37
N PHE A 42 3.32 -7.81 -10.49
CA PHE A 42 2.10 -7.42 -11.20
C PHE A 42 0.86 -7.93 -10.46
N ALA A 43 0.87 -9.19 -10.01
CA ALA A 43 -0.21 -9.73 -9.18
C ALA A 43 -0.33 -8.99 -7.85
N TYR A 44 0.80 -8.56 -7.27
CA TYR A 44 0.83 -7.67 -6.11
C TYR A 44 0.14 -6.33 -6.38
N LYS A 45 0.56 -5.62 -7.46
CA LYS A 45 -0.03 -4.34 -7.89
C LYS A 45 -1.53 -4.48 -8.14
N ASP A 46 -1.95 -5.50 -8.89
CA ASP A 46 -3.37 -5.72 -9.22
C ASP A 46 -4.21 -6.03 -7.98
N SER A 47 -3.64 -6.76 -7.01
CA SER A 47 -4.31 -6.99 -5.72
C SER A 47 -4.50 -5.69 -4.93
N LEU A 48 -3.48 -4.83 -4.89
CA LEU A 48 -3.59 -3.51 -4.25
C LEU A 48 -4.61 -2.63 -4.97
N LYS A 49 -4.65 -2.65 -6.30
CA LYS A 49 -5.65 -1.93 -7.10
C LYS A 49 -7.07 -2.42 -6.82
N GLY A 50 -7.26 -3.74 -6.71
CA GLY A 50 -8.53 -4.34 -6.32
C GLY A 50 -8.99 -3.92 -4.92
N ILE A 51 -8.06 -3.72 -3.98
CA ILE A 51 -8.36 -3.14 -2.66
C ILE A 51 -8.72 -1.66 -2.79
N ALA A 52 -7.95 -0.89 -3.55
CA ALA A 52 -8.17 0.54 -3.77
C ALA A 52 -9.55 0.82 -4.39
N ALA A 53 -9.99 0.01 -5.34
CA ALA A 53 -11.27 0.15 -6.03
C ALA A 53 -12.51 -0.10 -5.15
N ARG A 54 -12.33 -0.55 -3.89
CA ARG A 54 -13.46 -0.76 -2.97
C ARG A 54 -14.02 0.59 -2.51
N PRO A 55 -15.35 0.79 -2.50
CA PRO A 55 -15.97 2.09 -2.22
C PRO A 55 -15.71 2.63 -0.80
N ASN A 56 -15.30 1.76 0.13
CA ASN A 56 -14.98 2.09 1.51
C ASN A 56 -13.48 2.31 1.78
N VAL A 57 -12.63 2.32 0.74
CA VAL A 57 -11.19 2.58 0.86
C VAL A 57 -10.90 3.97 0.31
N ARG A 58 -10.22 4.81 1.10
CA ARG A 58 -9.87 6.20 0.70
C ARG A 58 -8.39 6.38 0.37
N THR A 59 -7.52 5.55 0.95
CA THR A 59 -6.07 5.64 0.77
C THR A 59 -5.42 4.32 1.15
N ILE A 60 -4.19 4.11 0.68
CA ILE A 60 -3.32 3.02 1.10
C ILE A 60 -2.04 3.63 1.67
N ILE A 61 -1.68 3.22 2.90
CA ILE A 61 -0.46 3.67 3.55
C ILE A 61 0.67 2.73 3.15
N PRO A 62 1.72 3.23 2.47
CA PRO A 62 2.88 2.42 2.10
C PRO A 62 3.64 2.04 3.37
N THR A 63 3.68 0.75 3.67
CA THR A 63 4.39 0.21 4.85
C THR A 63 5.53 -0.71 4.47
N ARG A 64 5.65 -1.05 3.19
CA ARG A 64 6.73 -1.87 2.63
C ARG A 64 7.61 -1.03 1.70
N PRO A 65 8.89 -1.39 1.52
CA PRO A 65 9.80 -0.67 0.62
C PRO A 65 9.33 -0.60 -0.84
N GLU A 66 8.57 -1.58 -1.32
CA GLU A 66 8.10 -1.68 -2.70
C GLU A 66 6.88 -0.77 -2.96
N ASP A 67 6.09 -0.47 -1.93
CA ASP A 67 4.83 0.26 -2.05
C ASP A 67 5.01 1.63 -2.73
N PRO A 68 5.99 2.49 -2.34
CA PRO A 68 6.19 3.77 -3.00
C PRO A 68 6.47 3.65 -4.48
N TYR A 69 7.28 2.66 -4.89
CA TYR A 69 7.60 2.43 -6.30
C TYR A 69 6.35 2.00 -7.08
N VAL A 70 5.58 1.04 -6.55
CA VAL A 70 4.34 0.56 -7.19
C VAL A 70 3.35 1.70 -7.38
N PHE A 71 3.09 2.47 -6.31
CA PHE A 71 2.13 3.57 -6.36
C PHE A 71 2.61 4.72 -7.25
N ALA A 72 3.90 5.06 -7.24
CA ALA A 72 4.41 6.13 -8.11
C ALA A 72 4.47 5.72 -9.59
N LYS A 73 4.83 4.47 -9.88
CA LYS A 73 4.95 3.96 -11.26
C LYS A 73 3.59 3.76 -11.94
N TYR A 74 2.59 3.30 -11.19
CA TYR A 74 1.24 3.01 -11.70
C TYR A 74 0.20 4.01 -11.19
N ARG A 75 0.62 5.25 -10.89
CA ARG A 75 -0.20 6.29 -10.24
C ARG A 75 -1.60 6.42 -10.83
N ASP A 76 -1.70 6.52 -12.15
CA ASP A 76 -2.96 6.72 -12.88
C ASP A 76 -3.96 5.56 -12.66
N GLU A 77 -3.47 4.35 -12.40
CA GLU A 77 -4.31 3.19 -12.10
C GLU A 77 -4.94 3.25 -10.70
N PHE A 78 -4.37 4.04 -9.78
CA PHE A 78 -4.82 4.14 -8.39
C PHE A 78 -5.55 5.43 -8.08
N GLU A 79 -5.12 6.57 -8.65
CA GLU A 79 -5.67 7.90 -8.32
C GLU A 79 -7.13 8.07 -8.71
N GLN A 80 -7.63 7.26 -9.63
CA GLN A 80 -9.06 7.17 -9.95
C GLN A 80 -9.92 6.59 -8.80
N TYR A 81 -9.29 5.90 -7.83
CA TYR A 81 -9.98 5.23 -6.71
C TYR A 81 -9.63 5.83 -5.35
N VAL A 82 -8.36 6.14 -5.12
CA VAL A 82 -7.84 6.50 -3.79
C VAL A 82 -6.82 7.62 -3.87
N SER A 83 -6.67 8.37 -2.78
CA SER A 83 -5.54 9.30 -2.63
C SER A 83 -4.26 8.54 -2.28
N LEU A 84 -3.15 8.85 -2.97
CA LEU A 84 -1.84 8.24 -2.72
C LEU A 84 -0.95 9.17 -1.90
N VAL A 85 -0.35 8.63 -0.84
CA VAL A 85 0.59 9.36 0.05
C VAL A 85 2.05 9.09 -0.31
N VAL A 86 2.36 9.10 -1.62
CA VAL A 86 3.71 8.87 -2.15
C VAL A 86 4.11 9.99 -3.12
N PRO A 87 5.40 10.33 -3.21
CA PRO A 87 5.86 11.32 -4.18
C PRO A 87 5.74 10.80 -5.63
N PRO A 88 5.87 11.70 -6.62
CA PRO A 88 6.01 11.32 -8.02
C PRO A 88 7.22 10.41 -8.30
N LEU A 89 7.18 9.66 -9.42
CA LEU A 89 8.20 8.66 -9.74
C LEU A 89 9.59 9.28 -10.01
N ASP A 90 9.65 10.48 -10.58
CA ASP A 90 10.87 11.24 -10.86
C ASP A 90 11.60 11.63 -9.56
N VAL A 91 10.86 11.99 -8.50
CA VAL A 91 11.43 12.23 -7.17
C VAL A 91 12.05 10.94 -6.62
N LEU A 92 11.36 9.81 -6.74
CA LEU A 92 11.88 8.50 -6.32
C LEU A 92 13.15 8.12 -7.09
N LYS A 93 13.19 8.34 -8.41
CA LYS A 93 14.38 8.08 -9.23
C LYS A 93 15.58 8.89 -8.76
N THR A 94 15.37 10.15 -8.37
CA THR A 94 16.43 11.03 -7.90
C THR A 94 17.01 10.55 -6.57
N VAL A 95 16.18 10.20 -5.60
CA VAL A 95 16.67 9.73 -4.28
C VAL A 95 17.35 8.36 -4.32
N HIS A 96 17.08 7.56 -5.35
CA HIS A 96 17.75 6.28 -5.58
C HIS A 96 19.01 6.38 -6.46
N ASP A 97 19.28 7.54 -7.07
CA ASP A 97 20.47 7.78 -7.89
C ASP A 97 21.68 8.11 -7.01
N ARG A 98 22.48 7.08 -6.68
CA ARG A 98 23.69 7.21 -5.85
C ARG A 98 24.84 7.96 -6.52
N MET A 99 24.74 8.30 -7.80
CA MET A 99 25.76 9.11 -8.48
C MET A 99 25.46 10.61 -8.37
N ARG A 100 24.20 10.96 -8.09
CA ARG A 100 23.73 12.34 -7.96
C ARG A 100 23.53 12.81 -6.52
N LEU A 101 23.75 11.93 -5.53
CA LEU A 101 23.62 12.18 -4.09
C LEU A 101 24.87 11.78 -3.32
#